data_AF-A0A838KTW5-F1
#
_entry.id   AF-A0A838KTW5-F1
#
_cell.length_a   1.000
_cell.length_b   1.000
_cell.length_c   1.000
_cell.angle_alpha   90.00
_cell.angle_beta   90.00
_cell.angle_gamma   90.00
#
_symmetry.space_group_name_H-M   'P 1'
#
loop_
_entity.id
_entity.type
_entity.pdbx_description
1 polymer ?
#
loop_
_entity_poly.entity_id
_entity_poly.type
_entity_poly.pdbx_seq_one_letter_code
_entity_poly.pdbx_strand_id
1 'polypeptide(L)'
;MATIKPTTPLPVITDQVTINGYTQARAHPSAKVVGNDAALKVELDGTSVPFANGLEISNSDGSVIRGLVINGFTTGIAIHGDSVGNRIEGNFIGTDVTGTLDRGNRTNGVIISGGASENVVGGSTPDKRNVISGNGDIGIVLIDSDANLIKGDYVGTDRTGTKDLGNDDLGVFIGDASGTTVGGTTAASRNVISGNSFDGISVATSQGTKVLGNRIGTTANGTGALGNGLVGVSLFNSASDTLLEDGTSGGSNTIAFNGSDGVAVFASAGTGNEVSRNSIFSNGGLGIDLVGPGEDGLSNVPTPNDAGDADPGANNLQNKPLINSAKTVSGKTTIQGQLDSIPKLDGVVQTYTIEFYSNPQDTNEGKKFFGEKSITTSVDGLRTFTFSPTTAVSVGQTITATATRASTHDTSEFSAPRKVAAF
;
A
#
# COMPACT_ATOMS: atom_id res chain seq x y z
N MET A 1 13.57 28.39 17.22
CA MET A 1 12.32 27.66 16.95
C MET A 1 11.19 28.64 17.24
N ALA A 2 10.21 28.75 16.36
CA ALA A 2 9.04 29.59 16.55
C ALA A 2 7.83 28.66 16.66
N THR A 3 7.13 28.72 17.80
CA THR A 3 5.85 28.04 17.99
C THR A 3 4.75 29.08 17.86
N ILE A 4 3.83 28.86 16.93
CA ILE A 4 2.64 29.67 16.68
C ILE A 4 1.48 28.93 17.31
N LYS A 5 0.81 29.56 18.27
CA LYS A 5 -0.33 28.99 19.00
C LYS A 5 -1.58 29.84 18.78
N PRO A 6 -2.44 29.50 17.80
CA PRO A 6 -3.63 30.27 17.51
C PRO A 6 -4.60 30.30 18.70
N THR A 7 -5.19 31.46 18.97
CA THR A 7 -6.26 31.60 19.97
C THR A 7 -7.67 31.51 19.36
N THR A 8 -7.75 31.47 18.03
CA THR A 8 -8.96 31.29 17.23
C THR A 8 -8.63 30.40 16.03
N PRO A 9 -9.62 29.77 15.37
CA PRO A 9 -9.38 29.04 14.13
C PRO A 9 -8.60 29.90 13.12
N LEU A 10 -7.68 29.27 12.38
CA LEU A 10 -6.97 29.94 11.30
C LEU A 10 -7.91 30.19 10.12
N PRO A 11 -7.69 31.27 9.33
CA PRO A 11 -8.51 31.54 8.16
C PRO A 11 -8.31 30.46 7.09
N VAL A 12 -9.39 30.17 6.36
CA VAL A 12 -9.36 29.27 5.20
C VAL A 12 -8.54 29.91 4.07
N ILE A 13 -7.70 29.10 3.43
CA ILE A 13 -6.93 29.46 2.24
C ILE A 13 -7.86 29.30 1.03
N THR A 14 -8.32 30.43 0.49
CA THR A 14 -9.20 30.50 -0.69
C THR A 14 -8.48 30.95 -1.96
N ASP A 15 -7.24 31.43 -1.82
CA ASP A 15 -6.38 31.87 -2.93
C ASP A 15 -5.07 31.10 -2.88
N GLN A 16 -4.44 30.91 -4.05
CA GLN A 16 -3.17 30.22 -4.16
C GLN A 16 -2.13 30.85 -3.22
N VAL A 17 -1.56 30.03 -2.33
CA VAL A 17 -0.52 30.48 -1.40
C VAL A 17 0.63 29.49 -1.32
N THR A 18 1.84 30.01 -1.10
CA THR A 18 2.98 29.20 -0.67
C THR A 18 3.30 29.50 0.78
N ILE A 19 3.04 28.56 1.69
CA ILE A 19 3.46 28.60 3.08
C ILE A 19 4.75 27.80 3.20
N ASN A 20 5.87 28.48 3.45
CA ASN A 20 7.20 27.89 3.39
C ASN A 20 7.99 28.11 4.68
N GLY A 21 7.94 27.15 5.60
CA GLY A 21 8.70 27.17 6.85
C GLY A 21 10.22 27.01 6.67
N TYR A 22 10.69 26.54 5.50
CA TYR A 22 12.13 26.48 5.20
C TYR A 22 12.79 27.84 4.98
N THR A 23 12.01 28.92 4.88
CA THR A 23 12.55 30.29 4.87
C THR A 23 13.10 30.72 6.23
N GLN A 24 12.77 30.01 7.30
CA GLN A 24 13.22 30.35 8.64
C GLN A 24 14.71 30.04 8.83
N ALA A 25 15.41 30.90 9.59
CA ALA A 25 16.84 30.73 9.81
C ALA A 25 17.19 29.34 10.39
N ARG A 26 18.16 28.67 9.74
CA ARG A 26 18.62 27.30 10.08
C ARG A 26 17.58 26.20 9.87
N ALA A 27 16.49 26.48 9.15
CA ALA A 27 15.64 25.44 8.62
C ALA A 27 16.29 24.85 7.36
N HIS A 28 16.10 23.55 7.14
CA HIS A 28 16.50 22.91 5.89
C HIS A 28 15.61 21.68 5.62
N PRO A 29 15.34 21.37 4.34
CA PRO A 29 14.65 20.13 3.99
C PRO A 29 15.53 18.91 4.22
N SER A 30 14.92 17.74 4.15
CA SER A 30 15.65 16.48 4.20
C SER A 30 16.47 16.28 2.92
N ALA A 31 17.69 15.76 3.07
CA ALA A 31 18.53 15.30 1.97
C ALA A 31 18.68 13.77 1.95
N LYS A 32 18.13 13.08 2.96
CA LYS A 32 18.30 11.63 3.13
C LYS A 32 17.37 10.81 2.24
N VAL A 33 17.94 9.87 1.49
CA VAL A 33 17.15 8.88 0.75
C VAL A 33 16.33 8.00 1.71
N VAL A 34 16.95 7.53 2.80
CA VAL A 34 16.32 6.76 3.88
C VAL A 34 16.45 7.52 5.20
N GLY A 35 15.35 7.65 5.93
CA GLY A 35 15.20 8.59 7.04
C GLY A 35 14.86 9.99 6.56
N ASN A 36 14.57 10.88 7.50
CA ASN A 36 14.31 12.28 7.26
C ASN A 36 15.19 13.10 8.22
N ASP A 37 16.06 13.95 7.68
CA ASP A 37 16.92 14.84 8.45
C ASP A 37 16.50 16.32 8.42
N ALA A 38 15.30 16.63 7.94
CA ALA A 38 14.78 17.98 7.90
C ALA A 38 14.88 18.67 9.27
N ALA A 39 15.31 19.93 9.25
CA ALA A 39 15.30 20.80 10.41
C ALA A 39 14.13 21.78 10.29
N LEU A 40 12.96 21.39 10.79
CA LEU A 40 11.79 22.27 10.81
C LEU A 40 11.92 23.26 11.98
N LYS A 41 11.53 24.52 11.76
CA LYS A 41 11.73 25.61 12.75
C LYS A 41 10.48 26.40 13.06
N VAL A 42 9.38 26.09 12.39
CA VAL A 42 8.05 26.68 12.59
C VAL A 42 7.12 25.56 13.00
N GLU A 43 6.60 25.66 14.21
CA GLU A 43 5.57 24.77 14.75
C GLU A 43 4.26 25.53 14.82
N LEU A 44 3.20 24.92 14.32
CA LEU A 44 1.84 25.35 14.48
C LEU A 44 1.19 24.41 15.51
N ASP A 45 0.94 24.95 16.71
CA ASP A 45 0.40 24.23 17.88
C ASP A 45 -1.09 24.57 18.04
N GLY A 46 -1.95 23.60 17.74
CA GLY A 46 -3.40 23.70 17.77
C GLY A 46 -4.03 23.47 19.14
N THR A 47 -3.26 23.21 20.19
CA THR A 47 -3.84 22.81 21.51
C THR A 47 -4.71 23.89 22.18
N SER A 48 -4.65 25.14 21.71
CA SER A 48 -5.57 26.23 22.12
C SER A 48 -6.88 26.29 21.31
N VAL A 49 -6.95 25.58 20.19
CA VAL A 49 -8.11 25.50 19.28
C VAL A 49 -8.32 24.04 18.80
N PRO A 50 -8.47 23.07 19.72
CA PRO A 50 -8.37 21.63 19.40
C PRO A 50 -9.51 21.08 18.54
N PHE A 51 -10.52 21.90 18.22
CA PHE A 51 -11.65 21.56 17.36
C PHE A 51 -11.59 22.22 15.97
N ALA A 52 -10.52 22.96 15.67
CA ALA A 52 -10.27 23.55 14.37
C ALA A 52 -9.26 22.71 13.57
N ASN A 53 -9.32 22.79 12.24
CA ASN A 53 -8.25 22.32 11.37
C ASN A 53 -7.01 23.22 11.53
N GLY A 54 -5.82 22.67 11.28
CA GLY A 54 -4.57 23.43 11.26
C GLY A 54 -4.50 24.37 10.07
N LEU A 55 -4.29 23.83 8.87
CA LEU A 55 -4.36 24.59 7.62
C LEU A 55 -5.46 24.02 6.74
N GLU A 56 -6.36 24.88 6.27
CA GLU A 56 -7.49 24.48 5.43
C GLU A 56 -7.41 25.18 4.08
N ILE A 57 -7.39 24.42 3.00
CA ILE A 57 -7.45 24.87 1.61
C ILE A 57 -8.85 24.55 1.09
N SER A 58 -9.57 25.55 0.57
CA SER A 58 -10.91 25.34 0.02
C SER A 58 -11.12 26.13 -1.27
N ASN A 59 -11.55 25.42 -2.32
CA ASN A 59 -11.74 25.95 -3.67
C ASN A 59 -10.54 26.78 -4.15
N SER A 60 -9.34 26.23 -3.92
CA SER A 60 -8.09 26.91 -4.21
C SER A 60 -7.08 25.95 -4.84
N ASP A 61 -6.43 26.42 -5.90
CA ASP A 61 -5.56 25.59 -6.71
C ASP A 61 -4.09 25.91 -6.48
N GLY A 62 -3.24 24.89 -6.58
CA GLY A 62 -1.79 25.06 -6.68
C GLY A 62 -1.11 25.65 -5.45
N SER A 63 -1.76 25.62 -4.28
CA SER A 63 -1.13 26.02 -3.02
C SER A 63 -0.04 25.02 -2.61
N VAL A 64 0.99 25.52 -1.93
CA VAL A 64 2.11 24.70 -1.45
C VAL A 64 2.30 24.94 0.05
N ILE A 65 2.17 23.89 0.85
CA ILE A 65 2.44 23.91 2.29
C ILE A 65 3.67 23.06 2.56
N ARG A 66 4.74 23.68 3.06
CA ARG A 66 6.00 22.96 3.31
C ARG A 66 6.82 23.48 4.48
N GLY A 67 7.60 22.58 5.07
CA GLY A 67 8.58 22.91 6.09
C GLY A 67 7.99 23.30 7.43
N LEU A 68 6.80 22.80 7.76
CA LEU A 68 6.10 23.06 9.02
C LEU A 68 6.03 21.81 9.91
N VAL A 69 5.94 22.05 11.22
CA VAL A 69 5.43 21.07 12.19
C VAL A 69 3.99 21.48 12.50
N ILE A 70 3.03 20.55 12.41
CA ILE A 70 1.60 20.83 12.63
C ILE A 70 1.03 19.77 13.57
N ASN A 71 0.55 20.20 14.74
CA ASN A 71 0.10 19.31 15.79
C ASN A 71 -1.04 19.90 16.65
N GLY A 72 -1.77 19.05 17.36
CA GLY A 72 -2.78 19.47 18.34
C GLY A 72 -4.08 20.07 17.78
N PHE A 73 -4.33 19.98 16.47
CA PHE A 73 -5.59 20.39 15.82
C PHE A 73 -6.60 19.23 15.77
N THR A 74 -7.81 19.46 15.24
CA THR A 74 -8.68 18.34 14.80
C THR A 74 -7.99 17.53 13.73
N THR A 75 -7.76 18.17 12.57
CA THR A 75 -6.98 17.65 11.46
C THR A 75 -5.80 18.56 11.20
N GLY A 76 -4.62 18.00 10.89
CA GLY A 76 -3.42 18.80 10.61
C GLY A 76 -3.61 19.70 9.38
N ILE A 77 -3.84 19.10 8.22
CA ILE A 77 -4.09 19.81 6.96
C ILE A 77 -5.34 19.25 6.27
N ALA A 78 -6.22 20.15 5.84
CA ALA A 78 -7.46 19.83 5.15
C ALA A 78 -7.48 20.48 3.75
N ILE A 79 -7.82 19.71 2.72
CA ILE A 79 -8.01 20.18 1.34
C ILE A 79 -9.43 19.79 0.95
N HIS A 80 -10.28 20.77 0.67
CA HIS A 80 -11.70 20.55 0.39
C HIS A 80 -12.22 21.34 -0.81
N GLY A 81 -13.41 20.98 -1.30
CA GLY A 81 -14.04 21.63 -2.45
C GLY A 81 -13.31 21.28 -3.76
N ASP A 82 -13.57 22.03 -4.82
CA ASP A 82 -12.95 21.82 -6.15
C ASP A 82 -11.46 22.26 -6.19
N SER A 83 -10.70 21.99 -5.13
CA SER A 83 -9.28 22.36 -4.99
C SER A 83 -8.39 21.41 -5.78
N VAL A 84 -7.60 21.96 -6.71
CA VAL A 84 -6.78 21.17 -7.65
C VAL A 84 -5.29 21.43 -7.49
N GLY A 85 -4.48 20.36 -7.53
CA GLY A 85 -3.03 20.50 -7.73
C GLY A 85 -2.27 21.10 -6.53
N ASN A 86 -2.83 21.05 -5.32
CA ASN A 86 -2.16 21.50 -4.11
C ASN A 86 -1.08 20.52 -3.65
N ARG A 87 -0.05 21.01 -2.95
CA ARG A 87 1.15 20.23 -2.59
C ARG A 87 1.47 20.36 -1.11
N ILE A 88 1.46 19.23 -0.42
CA ILE A 88 1.82 19.11 1.00
C ILE A 88 3.18 18.42 1.09
N GLU A 89 4.25 19.16 1.40
CA GLU A 89 5.61 18.65 1.20
C GLU A 89 6.55 18.91 2.40
N GLY A 90 7.27 17.89 2.83
CA GLY A 90 8.35 18.09 3.80
C GLY A 90 7.87 18.60 5.16
N ASN A 91 6.67 18.23 5.59
CA ASN A 91 6.09 18.62 6.88
C ASN A 91 6.17 17.48 7.89
N PHE A 92 6.17 17.81 9.18
CA PHE A 92 5.90 16.86 10.26
C PHE A 92 4.49 17.13 10.79
N ILE A 93 3.59 16.16 10.67
CA ILE A 93 2.17 16.31 10.96
C ILE A 93 1.77 15.27 12.01
N GLY A 94 1.33 15.73 13.18
CA GLY A 94 1.00 14.91 14.35
C GLY A 94 2.19 14.57 15.25
N THR A 95 3.38 15.11 14.98
CA THR A 95 4.59 14.87 15.80
C THR A 95 5.18 16.17 16.33
N ASP A 96 6.15 16.04 17.23
CA ASP A 96 6.97 17.17 17.68
C ASP A 96 7.98 17.62 16.61
N VAL A 97 8.67 18.73 16.86
CA VAL A 97 9.70 19.27 15.95
C VAL A 97 10.85 18.30 15.65
N THR A 98 11.08 17.32 16.51
CA THR A 98 12.10 16.30 16.27
C THR A 98 11.60 15.15 15.40
N GLY A 99 10.28 15.05 15.17
CA GLY A 99 9.63 13.95 14.45
C GLY A 99 9.76 12.61 15.18
N THR A 100 9.91 12.63 16.51
CA THR A 100 10.12 11.41 17.31
C THR A 100 9.20 11.28 18.51
N LEU A 101 8.43 12.32 18.84
CA LEU A 101 7.42 12.28 19.88
C LEU A 101 6.05 12.55 19.28
N ASP A 102 5.08 11.78 19.77
CA ASP A 102 3.66 11.94 19.44
C ASP A 102 3.14 13.27 20.00
N ARG A 103 2.56 14.07 19.11
CA ARG A 103 1.82 15.30 19.37
C ARG A 103 0.56 15.32 18.51
N GLY A 104 -0.13 14.19 18.39
CA GLY A 104 -1.22 13.97 17.45
C GLY A 104 -2.17 15.12 17.22
N ASN A 105 -2.63 15.25 15.98
CA ASN A 105 -3.93 15.86 15.76
C ASN A 105 -5.00 14.89 16.29
N ARG A 106 -6.16 15.42 16.68
CA ARG A 106 -7.21 14.66 17.36
C ARG A 106 -7.82 13.59 16.46
N THR A 107 -7.86 13.83 15.15
CA THR A 107 -8.30 12.87 14.16
C THR A 107 -7.20 12.66 13.13
N ASN A 108 -7.24 13.36 12.00
CA ASN A 108 -6.44 13.01 10.83
C ASN A 108 -5.16 13.82 10.71
N GLY A 109 -4.14 13.24 10.08
CA GLY A 109 -2.98 14.01 9.65
C GLY A 109 -3.33 14.95 8.49
N VAL A 110 -3.71 14.34 7.36
CA VAL A 110 -4.12 15.04 6.13
C VAL A 110 -5.46 14.50 5.66
N ILE A 111 -6.40 15.38 5.30
CA ILE A 111 -7.65 15.01 4.62
C ILE A 111 -7.78 15.75 3.29
N ILE A 112 -8.20 15.04 2.25
CA ILE A 112 -8.53 15.56 0.93
C ILE A 112 -9.97 15.11 0.63
N SER A 113 -10.89 16.03 0.38
CA SER A 113 -12.28 15.63 0.08
C SER A 113 -13.13 16.64 -0.69
N GLY A 114 -14.35 16.24 -1.05
CA GLY A 114 -15.38 17.14 -1.55
C GLY A 114 -15.11 17.67 -2.95
N GLY A 115 -14.67 16.80 -3.86
CA GLY A 115 -14.34 17.12 -5.25
C GLY A 115 -12.88 17.47 -5.51
N ALA A 116 -12.05 17.56 -4.46
CA ALA A 116 -10.64 17.94 -4.60
C ALA A 116 -9.87 16.89 -5.41
N SER A 117 -9.02 17.32 -6.34
CA SER A 117 -8.33 16.41 -7.26
C SER A 117 -6.90 16.80 -7.61
N GLU A 118 -6.12 15.85 -8.11
CA GLU A 118 -4.73 16.07 -8.55
C GLU A 118 -3.78 16.65 -7.49
N ASN A 119 -4.15 16.55 -6.21
CA ASN A 119 -3.32 17.03 -5.11
C ASN A 119 -2.20 16.03 -4.80
N VAL A 120 -1.11 16.53 -4.23
CA VAL A 120 0.08 15.74 -3.91
C VAL A 120 0.39 15.85 -2.42
N VAL A 121 0.39 14.71 -1.74
CA VAL A 121 1.03 14.54 -0.44
C VAL A 121 2.40 13.92 -0.68
N GLY A 122 3.43 14.66 -0.29
CA GLY A 122 4.82 14.25 -0.43
C GLY A 122 5.45 14.60 -1.77
N GLY A 123 6.30 13.72 -2.29
CA GLY A 123 6.88 13.80 -3.62
C GLY A 123 8.04 12.84 -3.87
N SER A 124 8.57 12.86 -5.10
CA SER A 124 9.62 11.93 -5.56
C SER A 124 11.05 12.33 -5.18
N THR A 125 11.22 13.20 -4.19
CA THR A 125 12.54 13.66 -3.72
C THR A 125 12.55 13.75 -2.19
N PRO A 126 13.69 13.48 -1.52
CA PRO A 126 13.79 13.52 -0.06
C PRO A 126 13.26 14.79 0.61
N ASP A 127 13.42 15.95 -0.03
CA ASP A 127 13.01 17.26 0.49
C ASP A 127 11.48 17.42 0.62
N LYS A 128 10.71 16.58 -0.09
CA LYS A 128 9.25 16.61 -0.10
C LYS A 128 8.60 15.62 0.86
N ARG A 129 9.37 14.71 1.46
CA ARG A 129 8.87 13.67 2.37
C ARG A 129 8.21 14.25 3.61
N ASN A 130 6.92 14.01 3.78
CA ASN A 130 6.25 14.27 5.06
C ASN A 130 6.52 13.13 6.06
N VAL A 131 6.36 13.44 7.34
CA VAL A 131 6.20 12.48 8.44
C VAL A 131 4.80 12.71 9.01
N ILE A 132 3.91 11.74 8.87
CA ILE A 132 2.49 11.85 9.20
C ILE A 132 2.14 10.72 10.18
N SER A 133 2.20 11.05 11.47
CA SER A 133 2.32 10.06 12.55
C SER A 133 1.74 10.60 13.85
N GLY A 134 1.36 9.70 14.76
CA GLY A 134 0.77 10.04 16.06
C GLY A 134 -0.62 10.65 15.98
N ASN A 135 -1.28 10.66 14.81
CA ASN A 135 -2.62 11.24 14.71
C ASN A 135 -3.65 10.29 15.33
N GLY A 136 -4.65 10.85 16.02
CA GLY A 136 -5.64 10.11 16.82
C GLY A 136 -6.71 9.35 16.02
N ASP A 137 -6.54 9.27 14.70
CA ASP A 137 -7.36 8.51 13.78
C ASP A 137 -6.49 8.10 12.58
N ILE A 138 -6.77 8.55 11.34
CA ILE A 138 -6.07 8.13 10.13
C ILE A 138 -4.93 9.08 9.75
N GLY A 139 -3.81 8.55 9.27
CA GLY A 139 -2.70 9.36 8.75
C GLY A 139 -3.11 10.26 7.57
N ILE A 140 -3.56 9.66 6.46
CA ILE A 140 -3.99 10.34 5.24
C ILE A 140 -5.36 9.81 4.79
N VAL A 141 -6.32 10.71 4.58
CA VAL A 141 -7.70 10.39 4.19
C VAL A 141 -8.05 11.05 2.85
N LEU A 142 -8.53 10.27 1.89
CA LEU A 142 -9.11 10.73 0.64
C LEU A 142 -10.57 10.28 0.60
N ILE A 143 -11.52 11.22 0.49
CA ILE A 143 -12.96 10.94 0.43
C ILE A 143 -13.60 11.81 -0.65
N ASP A 144 -14.24 11.24 -1.69
CA ASP A 144 -14.83 12.05 -2.77
C ASP A 144 -13.75 12.95 -3.39
N SER A 145 -12.64 12.35 -3.85
CA SER A 145 -11.44 13.08 -4.27
C SER A 145 -10.53 12.29 -5.23
N ASP A 146 -10.66 12.54 -6.53
CA ASP A 146 -10.01 11.73 -7.56
C ASP A 146 -8.57 12.16 -7.91
N ALA A 147 -7.83 11.24 -8.52
CA ALA A 147 -6.53 11.49 -9.17
C ALA A 147 -5.43 12.08 -8.27
N ASN A 148 -5.49 11.83 -6.95
CA ASN A 148 -4.52 12.31 -5.99
C ASN A 148 -3.25 11.43 -5.93
N LEU A 149 -2.14 12.00 -5.46
CA LEU A 149 -0.84 11.33 -5.36
C LEU A 149 -0.31 11.38 -3.93
N ILE A 150 0.03 10.22 -3.35
CA ILE A 150 0.69 10.11 -2.05
C ILE A 150 2.05 9.46 -2.28
N LYS A 151 3.17 10.18 -2.13
CA LYS A 151 4.49 9.69 -2.58
C LYS A 151 5.61 10.08 -1.62
N GLY A 152 6.49 9.12 -1.33
CA GLY A 152 7.73 9.38 -0.60
C GLY A 152 7.55 9.73 0.89
N ASP A 153 6.35 9.55 1.45
CA ASP A 153 5.99 9.90 2.83
C ASP A 153 6.26 8.78 3.83
N TYR A 154 6.48 9.17 5.08
CA TYR A 154 6.51 8.25 6.23
C TYR A 154 5.22 8.40 7.02
N VAL A 155 4.45 7.32 7.13
CA VAL A 155 3.10 7.30 7.72
C VAL A 155 3.05 6.23 8.81
N GLY A 156 2.87 6.67 10.06
CA GLY A 156 2.86 5.82 11.26
C GLY A 156 4.24 5.50 11.87
N THR A 157 5.32 6.09 11.34
CA THR A 157 6.67 5.89 11.86
C THR A 157 7.32 7.20 12.32
N ASP A 158 8.32 7.13 13.19
CA ASP A 158 9.18 8.29 13.46
C ASP A 158 9.88 8.79 12.18
N ARG A 159 10.50 9.96 12.25
CA ARG A 159 11.21 10.55 11.10
C ARG A 159 12.37 9.69 10.58
N THR A 160 12.85 8.71 11.34
CA THR A 160 13.90 7.78 10.86
C THR A 160 13.30 6.64 10.04
N GLY A 161 12.00 6.38 10.19
CA GLY A 161 11.30 5.25 9.60
C GLY A 161 11.69 3.92 10.25
N THR A 162 12.16 3.95 11.50
CA THR A 162 12.62 2.74 12.21
C THR A 162 11.95 2.52 13.55
N LYS A 163 11.15 3.48 14.02
CA LYS A 163 10.38 3.35 15.24
C LYS A 163 8.91 3.60 14.96
N ASP A 164 8.10 2.89 15.72
CA ASP A 164 6.66 3.04 15.73
C ASP A 164 6.29 4.40 16.34
N LEU A 165 5.47 5.13 15.60
CA LEU A 165 4.79 6.34 16.05
C LEU A 165 3.41 6.37 15.37
N GLY A 166 2.73 5.22 15.40
CA GLY A 166 1.52 4.91 14.66
C GLY A 166 0.46 6.00 14.72
N ASN A 167 -0.37 6.04 13.68
CA ASN A 167 -1.68 6.65 13.84
C ASN A 167 -2.59 5.65 14.57
N ASP A 168 -3.59 6.16 15.30
CA ASP A 168 -4.47 5.33 16.15
C ASP A 168 -5.43 4.43 15.36
N ASP A 169 -5.57 4.68 14.05
CA ASP A 169 -6.32 3.82 13.11
C ASP A 169 -5.46 3.48 11.87
N LEU A 170 -5.92 3.84 10.66
CA LEU A 170 -5.30 3.48 9.39
C LEU A 170 -4.10 4.37 9.04
N GLY A 171 -3.17 3.85 8.25
CA GLY A 171 -2.16 4.68 7.61
C GLY A 171 -2.75 5.58 6.53
N VAL A 172 -3.37 4.97 5.52
CA VAL A 172 -3.98 5.65 4.36
C VAL A 172 -5.37 5.09 4.07
N PHE A 173 -6.38 5.94 3.98
CA PHE A 173 -7.73 5.58 3.55
C PHE A 173 -8.09 6.27 2.22
N ILE A 174 -8.60 5.49 1.27
CA ILE A 174 -9.03 5.92 -0.06
C ILE A 174 -10.49 5.48 -0.26
N GLY A 175 -11.43 6.40 -0.07
CA GLY A 175 -12.86 6.18 -0.23
C GLY A 175 -13.43 7.07 -1.33
N ASP A 176 -14.10 6.52 -2.34
CA ASP A 176 -14.67 7.34 -3.43
C ASP A 176 -13.63 8.31 -4.05
N ALA A 177 -12.42 7.80 -4.31
CA ALA A 177 -11.23 8.56 -4.66
C ALA A 177 -10.43 7.84 -5.76
N SER A 178 -11.07 7.70 -6.92
CA SER A 178 -10.60 6.89 -8.04
C SER A 178 -9.35 7.48 -8.71
N GLY A 179 -8.53 6.61 -9.31
CA GLY A 179 -7.29 7.00 -9.98
C GLY A 179 -6.18 7.49 -9.04
N THR A 180 -6.33 7.32 -7.72
CA THR A 180 -5.31 7.66 -6.73
C THR A 180 -4.05 6.80 -6.92
N THR A 181 -2.87 7.38 -6.75
CA THR A 181 -1.60 6.63 -6.71
C THR A 181 -0.89 6.80 -5.37
N VAL A 182 -0.70 5.69 -4.67
CA VAL A 182 0.13 5.57 -3.46
C VAL A 182 1.49 5.00 -3.84
N GLY A 183 2.50 5.85 -3.83
CA GLY A 183 3.89 5.50 -4.03
C GLY A 183 4.41 5.75 -5.45
N GLY A 184 5.40 4.98 -5.87
CA GLY A 184 5.99 5.06 -7.20
C GLY A 184 7.23 4.20 -7.37
N THR A 185 7.78 4.18 -8.58
CA THR A 185 8.84 3.23 -8.98
C THR A 185 10.24 3.60 -8.53
N THR A 186 10.46 4.84 -8.06
CA THR A 186 11.77 5.29 -7.59
C THR A 186 11.87 5.11 -6.07
N ALA A 187 13.09 4.90 -5.55
CA ALA A 187 13.32 4.76 -4.12
C ALA A 187 12.81 5.96 -3.29
N ALA A 188 12.82 7.17 -3.85
CA ALA A 188 12.36 8.37 -3.18
C ALA A 188 10.83 8.55 -3.23
N SER A 189 10.14 7.92 -4.19
CA SER A 189 8.68 7.94 -4.29
C SER A 189 7.99 6.89 -3.40
N ARG A 190 8.74 5.97 -2.80
CA ARG A 190 8.19 4.90 -1.95
C ARG A 190 7.70 5.48 -0.63
N ASN A 191 6.45 5.22 -0.29
CA ASN A 191 5.98 5.49 1.07
C ASN A 191 6.48 4.39 2.02
N VAL A 192 6.64 4.76 3.29
CA VAL A 192 6.78 3.83 4.42
C VAL A 192 5.51 3.95 5.23
N ILE A 193 4.69 2.90 5.22
CA ILE A 193 3.36 2.88 5.85
C ILE A 193 3.36 1.74 6.85
N SER A 194 3.62 2.05 8.11
CA SER A 194 4.09 1.08 9.11
C SER A 194 3.79 1.59 10.50
N GLY A 195 3.58 0.69 11.48
CA GLY A 195 3.26 1.05 12.86
C GLY A 195 1.84 1.58 13.08
N ASN A 196 0.98 1.66 12.05
CA ASN A 196 -0.41 2.11 12.26
C ASN A 196 -1.20 1.04 13.02
N SER A 197 -2.14 1.45 13.86
CA SER A 197 -2.83 0.53 14.79
C SER A 197 -3.80 -0.43 14.10
N PHE A 198 -4.25 -0.11 12.88
CA PHE A 198 -5.12 -0.95 12.04
C PHE A 198 -4.42 -1.29 10.71
N ASP A 199 -5.08 -1.10 9.57
CA ASP A 199 -4.51 -1.43 8.27
C ASP A 199 -3.49 -0.38 7.81
N GLY A 200 -2.54 -0.81 6.98
CA GLY A 200 -1.62 0.11 6.32
C GLY A 200 -2.35 1.01 5.32
N ILE A 201 -2.97 0.38 4.31
CA ILE A 201 -3.73 1.06 3.26
C ILE A 201 -5.10 0.40 3.13
N SER A 202 -6.16 1.19 3.12
CA SER A 202 -7.53 0.74 2.85
C SER A 202 -8.12 1.45 1.64
N VAL A 203 -8.69 0.68 0.72
CA VAL A 203 -9.37 1.17 -0.49
C VAL A 203 -10.83 0.72 -0.48
N ALA A 204 -11.72 1.71 -0.55
CA ALA A 204 -13.17 1.54 -0.58
C ALA A 204 -13.77 2.35 -1.72
N THR A 205 -14.81 1.82 -2.37
CA THR A 205 -15.63 2.54 -3.36
C THR A 205 -14.83 3.29 -4.44
N SER A 206 -13.63 2.82 -4.78
CA SER A 206 -12.68 3.51 -5.67
C SER A 206 -12.19 2.56 -6.75
N GLN A 207 -11.94 3.09 -7.94
CA GLN A 207 -11.48 2.32 -9.09
C GLN A 207 -10.11 2.80 -9.58
N GLY A 208 -9.31 1.90 -10.13
CA GLY A 208 -8.04 2.27 -10.78
C GLY A 208 -6.98 2.81 -9.83
N THR A 209 -7.07 2.48 -8.53
CA THR A 209 -6.06 2.87 -7.54
C THR A 209 -4.76 2.14 -7.82
N LYS A 210 -3.62 2.82 -7.68
CA LYS A 210 -2.28 2.23 -7.86
C LYS A 210 -1.50 2.28 -6.56
N VAL A 211 -1.03 1.13 -6.09
CA VAL A 211 -0.18 1.01 -4.90
C VAL A 211 1.19 0.51 -5.37
N LEU A 212 2.16 1.41 -5.50
CA LEU A 212 3.42 1.16 -6.20
C LEU A 212 4.64 1.34 -5.30
N GLY A 213 5.47 0.31 -5.20
CA GLY A 213 6.81 0.40 -4.63
C GLY A 213 6.87 0.68 -3.13
N ASN A 214 5.74 0.60 -2.41
CA ASN A 214 5.66 0.97 -1.00
C ASN A 214 6.35 -0.05 -0.09
N ARG A 215 6.71 0.43 1.09
CA ARG A 215 7.14 -0.40 2.22
C ARG A 215 6.03 -0.41 3.25
N ILE A 216 5.37 -1.54 3.40
CA ILE A 216 4.17 -1.71 4.22
C ILE A 216 4.49 -2.72 5.32
N GLY A 217 4.41 -2.27 6.58
CA GLY A 217 4.79 -3.02 7.77
C GLY A 217 6.30 -3.24 7.97
N THR A 218 7.17 -2.51 7.26
CA THR A 218 8.63 -2.63 7.39
C THR A 218 9.28 -1.30 7.74
N THR A 219 10.49 -1.35 8.32
CA THR A 219 11.32 -0.15 8.48
C THR A 219 11.65 0.47 7.12
N ALA A 220 12.06 1.74 7.08
CA ALA A 220 12.30 2.50 5.85
C ALA A 220 13.37 1.93 4.89
N ASN A 221 14.23 1.02 5.38
CA ASN A 221 15.17 0.26 4.53
C ASN A 221 14.56 -1.05 3.98
N GLY A 222 13.39 -1.46 4.45
CA GLY A 222 12.62 -2.64 4.03
C GLY A 222 12.97 -3.94 4.70
N THR A 223 13.76 -3.93 5.77
CA THR A 223 14.32 -5.17 6.33
C THR A 223 13.89 -5.47 7.76
N GLY A 224 13.59 -4.44 8.56
CA GLY A 224 13.13 -4.59 9.93
C GLY A 224 11.60 -4.67 9.99
N ALA A 225 11.10 -5.35 11.02
CA ALA A 225 9.67 -5.41 11.31
C ALA A 225 9.18 -4.09 11.91
N LEU A 226 8.09 -3.57 11.35
CA LEU A 226 7.36 -2.41 11.85
C LEU A 226 5.90 -2.50 11.40
N GLY A 227 5.29 -3.66 11.66
CA GLY A 227 3.96 -4.04 11.17
C GLY A 227 2.88 -3.01 11.44
N ASN A 228 1.90 -2.92 10.54
CA ASN A 228 0.60 -2.36 10.92
C ASN A 228 -0.17 -3.40 11.75
N GLY A 229 -1.13 -2.95 12.56
CA GLY A 229 -1.83 -3.79 13.52
C GLY A 229 -2.70 -4.88 12.89
N LEU A 230 -3.21 -4.65 11.68
CA LEU A 230 -4.07 -5.58 10.93
C LEU A 230 -3.53 -5.87 9.53
N VAL A 231 -4.25 -5.55 8.46
CA VAL A 231 -3.91 -5.93 7.08
C VAL A 231 -2.90 -4.93 6.49
N GLY A 232 -1.98 -5.40 5.65
CA GLY A 232 -1.09 -4.50 4.91
C GLY A 232 -1.86 -3.60 3.94
N VAL A 233 -2.63 -4.20 3.04
CA VAL A 233 -3.54 -3.52 2.09
C VAL A 233 -4.90 -4.20 2.07
N SER A 234 -5.98 -3.47 2.35
CA SER A 234 -7.36 -3.97 2.28
C SER A 234 -8.17 -3.32 1.16
N LEU A 235 -8.92 -4.13 0.41
CA LEU A 235 -9.84 -3.70 -0.64
C LEU A 235 -11.26 -4.14 -0.28
N PHE A 236 -12.24 -3.22 -0.28
CA PHE A 236 -13.62 -3.53 0.08
C PHE A 236 -14.62 -2.55 -0.57
N ASN A 237 -15.91 -2.77 -0.36
CA ASN A 237 -17.01 -1.90 -0.82
C ASN A 237 -16.85 -1.47 -2.29
N SER A 238 -16.82 -2.43 -3.20
CA SER A 238 -16.70 -2.26 -4.65
C SER A 238 -15.39 -1.66 -5.13
N ALA A 239 -14.32 -1.66 -4.33
CA ALA A 239 -12.98 -1.36 -4.84
C ALA A 239 -12.60 -2.32 -5.97
N SER A 240 -12.26 -1.79 -7.14
CA SER A 240 -11.97 -2.58 -8.35
C SER A 240 -10.79 -1.99 -9.11
N ASP A 241 -10.24 -2.78 -10.02
CA ASP A 241 -9.15 -2.36 -10.92
C ASP A 241 -7.94 -1.78 -10.17
N THR A 242 -7.73 -2.21 -8.93
CA THR A 242 -6.61 -1.75 -8.11
C THR A 242 -5.35 -2.49 -8.52
N LEU A 243 -4.29 -1.75 -8.88
CA LEU A 243 -3.00 -2.32 -9.27
C LEU A 243 -2.01 -2.16 -8.12
N LEU A 244 -1.59 -3.26 -7.51
CA LEU A 244 -0.54 -3.29 -6.49
C LEU A 244 0.86 -3.39 -7.12
N GLU A 245 1.02 -2.97 -8.38
CA GLU A 245 2.28 -2.95 -9.13
C GLU A 245 2.13 -2.27 -10.51
N ASP A 246 3.18 -2.26 -11.33
CA ASP A 246 3.19 -1.66 -12.68
C ASP A 246 4.02 -2.43 -13.73
N GLY A 247 4.30 -3.70 -13.48
CA GLY A 247 5.18 -4.60 -14.23
C GLY A 247 6.66 -4.47 -13.88
N THR A 248 7.06 -3.45 -13.11
CA THR A 248 8.47 -3.14 -12.84
C THR A 248 8.90 -3.55 -11.43
N SER A 249 10.19 -3.87 -11.27
CA SER A 249 10.79 -4.09 -9.94
C SER A 249 10.79 -2.84 -9.06
N GLY A 250 10.64 -1.66 -9.67
CA GLY A 250 10.48 -0.40 -8.96
C GLY A 250 9.11 -0.29 -8.31
N GLY A 251 8.07 -0.76 -9.00
CA GLY A 251 6.66 -0.72 -8.60
C GLY A 251 6.22 -1.86 -7.68
N SER A 252 7.02 -2.91 -7.51
CA SER A 252 6.74 -3.98 -6.54
C SER A 252 6.79 -3.46 -5.09
N ASN A 253 5.71 -3.68 -4.34
CA ASN A 253 5.66 -3.37 -2.92
C ASN A 253 6.41 -4.42 -2.08
N THR A 254 6.83 -4.01 -0.90
CA THR A 254 7.25 -4.91 0.19
C THR A 254 6.18 -4.84 1.27
N ILE A 255 5.48 -5.95 1.51
CA ILE A 255 4.34 -6.05 2.42
C ILE A 255 4.64 -7.15 3.43
N ALA A 256 5.04 -6.77 4.64
CA ALA A 256 5.53 -7.74 5.61
C ALA A 256 5.24 -7.31 7.05
N PHE A 257 5.21 -8.28 7.95
CA PHE A 257 5.09 -8.08 9.39
C PHE A 257 3.78 -7.45 9.87
N ASN A 258 2.77 -7.32 9.00
CA ASN A 258 1.45 -6.84 9.42
C ASN A 258 0.75 -7.90 10.31
N GLY A 259 -0.13 -7.46 11.21
CA GLY A 259 -0.76 -8.32 12.21
C GLY A 259 -1.77 -9.34 11.66
N SER A 260 -2.32 -9.10 10.46
CA SER A 260 -3.20 -10.01 9.71
C SER A 260 -2.60 -10.32 8.34
N ASP A 261 -3.40 -10.38 7.27
CA ASP A 261 -2.95 -10.67 5.91
C ASP A 261 -2.04 -9.58 5.34
N GLY A 262 -1.21 -9.96 4.37
CA GLY A 262 -0.48 -8.98 3.57
C GLY A 262 -1.45 -8.13 2.76
N VAL A 263 -2.30 -8.77 1.98
CA VAL A 263 -3.34 -8.14 1.15
C VAL A 263 -4.66 -8.90 1.37
N ALA A 264 -5.73 -8.18 1.71
CA ALA A 264 -7.07 -8.75 1.79
C ALA A 264 -7.99 -8.10 0.76
N VAL A 265 -8.63 -8.91 -0.08
CA VAL A 265 -9.66 -8.49 -1.04
C VAL A 265 -10.99 -9.02 -0.50
N PHE A 266 -11.73 -8.17 0.21
CA PHE A 266 -12.93 -8.59 0.92
C PHE A 266 -14.06 -8.96 -0.03
N ALA A 267 -15.01 -9.79 0.42
CA ALA A 267 -16.17 -10.21 -0.38
C ALA A 267 -16.99 -9.07 -1.00
N SER A 268 -16.96 -7.87 -0.40
CA SER A 268 -17.64 -6.70 -0.93
C SER A 268 -16.85 -5.95 -2.00
N ALA A 269 -15.57 -6.28 -2.24
CA ALA A 269 -14.74 -5.70 -3.30
C ALA A 269 -15.19 -6.17 -4.69
N GLY A 270 -14.75 -5.42 -5.70
CA GLY A 270 -14.93 -5.77 -7.10
C GLY A 270 -13.84 -6.73 -7.62
N THR A 271 -13.77 -6.80 -8.94
CA THR A 271 -12.80 -7.59 -9.70
C THR A 271 -11.68 -6.70 -10.25
N GLY A 272 -10.69 -7.33 -10.89
CA GLY A 272 -9.57 -6.68 -11.56
C GLY A 272 -8.53 -6.11 -10.64
N ASN A 273 -8.48 -6.58 -9.39
CA ASN A 273 -7.46 -6.18 -8.45
C ASN A 273 -6.19 -7.03 -8.69
N GLU A 274 -5.17 -6.43 -9.28
CA GLU A 274 -3.92 -7.11 -9.64
C GLU A 274 -2.91 -7.05 -8.49
N VAL A 275 -2.51 -8.23 -8.00
CA VAL A 275 -1.51 -8.37 -6.94
C VAL A 275 -0.30 -9.13 -7.46
N SER A 276 0.45 -8.47 -8.32
CA SER A 276 1.56 -9.06 -9.08
C SER A 276 2.92 -8.57 -8.58
N ARG A 277 3.95 -9.42 -8.67
CA ARG A 277 5.38 -9.17 -8.33
C ARG A 277 5.72 -8.67 -6.93
N ASN A 278 4.76 -8.60 -6.03
CA ASN A 278 4.96 -8.06 -4.68
C ASN A 278 5.82 -9.00 -3.81
N SER A 279 6.62 -8.42 -2.91
CA SER A 279 7.32 -9.15 -1.86
C SER A 279 6.42 -9.20 -0.62
N ILE A 280 5.66 -10.29 -0.47
CA ILE A 280 4.68 -10.45 0.60
C ILE A 280 5.14 -11.58 1.52
N PHE A 281 5.46 -11.29 2.79
CA PHE A 281 6.01 -12.31 3.70
C PHE A 281 5.93 -11.93 5.18
N SER A 282 5.91 -12.94 6.05
CA SER A 282 5.95 -12.75 7.50
C SER A 282 4.81 -11.87 8.04
N ASN A 283 3.65 -11.90 7.38
CA ASN A 283 2.43 -11.32 7.94
C ASN A 283 1.79 -12.33 8.92
N GLY A 284 0.86 -11.88 9.75
CA GLY A 284 0.17 -12.72 10.73
C GLY A 284 -0.81 -13.72 10.10
N GLY A 285 -1.32 -13.39 8.92
CA GLY A 285 -2.26 -14.19 8.13
C GLY A 285 -1.69 -14.73 6.81
N LEU A 286 -2.53 -14.77 5.78
CA LEU A 286 -2.17 -15.11 4.41
C LEU A 286 -1.37 -13.98 3.75
N GLY A 287 -0.66 -14.31 2.66
CA GLY A 287 -0.03 -13.27 1.85
C GLY A 287 -1.07 -12.45 1.09
N ILE A 288 -1.99 -13.16 0.44
CA ILE A 288 -3.14 -12.61 -0.26
C ILE A 288 -4.33 -13.46 0.18
N ASP A 289 -5.37 -12.82 0.69
CA ASP A 289 -6.66 -13.41 1.05
C ASP A 289 -7.74 -12.88 0.09
N LEU A 290 -8.41 -13.79 -0.62
CA LEU A 290 -9.62 -13.48 -1.39
C LEU A 290 -10.82 -13.92 -0.54
N VAL A 291 -11.32 -13.00 0.27
CA VAL A 291 -12.34 -13.34 1.29
C VAL A 291 -13.64 -13.72 0.59
N GLY A 292 -13.98 -15.00 0.63
CA GLY A 292 -15.16 -15.57 0.01
C GLY A 292 -16.46 -15.25 0.78
N PRO A 293 -17.63 -15.52 0.19
CA PRO A 293 -18.91 -15.39 0.89
C PRO A 293 -18.96 -16.26 2.15
N GLY A 294 -19.10 -15.62 3.32
CA GLY A 294 -19.19 -16.30 4.61
C GLY A 294 -17.86 -16.50 5.35
N GLU A 295 -16.75 -16.07 4.75
CA GLU A 295 -15.47 -15.91 5.43
C GLU A 295 -15.42 -14.55 6.14
N ASP A 296 -14.77 -14.49 7.30
CA ASP A 296 -14.70 -13.29 8.14
C ASP A 296 -13.41 -12.46 7.95
N GLY A 297 -12.55 -12.86 6.99
CA GLY A 297 -11.22 -12.25 6.76
C GLY A 297 -10.25 -12.40 7.94
N LEU A 298 -10.59 -13.22 8.94
CA LEU A 298 -9.76 -13.52 10.12
C LEU A 298 -9.44 -15.01 10.23
N SER A 299 -10.20 -15.84 9.52
CA SER A 299 -10.04 -17.29 9.53
C SER A 299 -8.69 -17.76 8.95
N ASN A 300 -7.99 -16.92 8.18
CA ASN A 300 -6.70 -17.24 7.53
C ASN A 300 -6.74 -18.57 6.74
N VAL A 301 -7.91 -18.92 6.20
CA VAL A 301 -8.11 -20.12 5.40
C VAL A 301 -8.16 -19.69 3.95
N PRO A 302 -7.22 -20.17 3.10
CA PRO A 302 -7.25 -19.85 1.68
C PRO A 302 -8.53 -20.39 1.03
N THR A 303 -9.16 -19.59 0.18
CA THR A 303 -10.38 -19.96 -0.57
C THR A 303 -10.16 -21.26 -1.34
N PRO A 304 -11.00 -22.31 -1.20
CA PRO A 304 -10.76 -23.57 -1.89
C PRO A 304 -10.80 -23.44 -3.42
N ASN A 305 -9.94 -24.17 -4.13
CA ASN A 305 -10.08 -24.24 -5.59
C ASN A 305 -11.34 -25.05 -5.97
N ASP A 306 -12.12 -24.56 -6.94
CA ASP A 306 -13.24 -25.30 -7.53
C ASP A 306 -13.04 -25.67 -9.01
N ALA A 307 -13.93 -26.50 -9.56
CA ALA A 307 -13.80 -26.97 -10.94
C ALA A 307 -14.25 -25.88 -11.93
N GLY A 308 -13.32 -25.38 -12.74
CA GLY A 308 -13.61 -24.38 -13.76
C GLY A 308 -13.83 -22.95 -13.24
N ASP A 309 -13.60 -22.67 -11.94
CA ASP A 309 -13.50 -21.32 -11.36
C ASP A 309 -14.75 -20.49 -11.68
N ALA A 310 -15.88 -21.04 -11.24
CA ALA A 310 -17.22 -20.57 -11.60
C ALA A 310 -17.83 -19.61 -10.58
N ASP A 311 -17.17 -19.43 -9.45
CA ASP A 311 -17.64 -18.64 -8.32
C ASP A 311 -17.45 -17.13 -8.52
N PRO A 312 -18.47 -16.31 -8.20
CA PRO A 312 -18.35 -14.87 -8.22
C PRO A 312 -17.77 -14.35 -6.90
N GLY A 313 -17.14 -13.18 -6.93
CA GLY A 313 -16.68 -12.50 -5.74
C GLY A 313 -15.48 -11.59 -5.99
N ALA A 314 -14.78 -11.26 -4.91
CA ALA A 314 -13.49 -10.59 -4.95
C ALA A 314 -12.55 -11.28 -5.95
N ASN A 315 -12.14 -10.57 -7.00
CA ASN A 315 -11.33 -11.14 -8.08
C ASN A 315 -11.89 -12.43 -8.71
N ASN A 316 -13.22 -12.59 -8.74
CA ASN A 316 -13.89 -13.84 -9.16
C ASN A 316 -13.37 -15.07 -8.41
N LEU A 317 -12.89 -14.88 -7.17
CA LEU A 317 -12.29 -15.90 -6.32
C LEU A 317 -11.25 -16.78 -7.02
N GLN A 318 -10.55 -16.18 -8.00
CA GLN A 318 -9.64 -16.84 -8.93
C GLN A 318 -8.87 -17.98 -8.29
N ASN A 319 -9.06 -19.18 -8.82
CA ASN A 319 -8.31 -20.36 -8.42
C ASN A 319 -6.81 -20.11 -8.45
N LYS A 320 -6.12 -20.59 -7.41
CA LYS A 320 -4.65 -20.52 -7.28
C LYS A 320 -3.96 -21.72 -7.95
N PRO A 321 -2.71 -21.57 -8.42
CA PRO A 321 -1.93 -22.68 -8.95
C PRO A 321 -1.74 -23.82 -7.93
N LEU A 322 -1.73 -25.06 -8.40
CA LEU A 322 -1.28 -26.22 -7.63
C LEU A 322 0.12 -26.63 -8.07
N ILE A 323 1.12 -26.53 -7.19
CA ILE A 323 2.49 -26.97 -7.48
C ILE A 323 2.67 -28.45 -7.10
N ASN A 324 2.58 -29.34 -8.09
CA ASN A 324 2.72 -30.78 -7.90
C ASN A 324 4.18 -31.25 -7.69
N SER A 325 5.18 -30.51 -8.16
CA SER A 325 6.60 -30.91 -8.03
C SER A 325 7.52 -29.71 -8.17
N ALA A 326 8.56 -29.65 -7.33
CA ALA A 326 9.69 -28.76 -7.50
C ALA A 326 10.97 -29.53 -7.18
N LYS A 327 11.88 -29.64 -8.15
CA LYS A 327 13.12 -30.41 -8.02
C LYS A 327 14.32 -29.65 -8.55
N THR A 328 15.44 -29.72 -7.86
CA THR A 328 16.72 -29.19 -8.33
C THR A 328 17.71 -30.31 -8.58
N VAL A 329 18.17 -30.44 -9.83
CA VAL A 329 19.12 -31.47 -10.28
C VAL A 329 20.24 -30.81 -11.07
N SER A 330 21.49 -31.09 -10.71
CA SER A 330 22.67 -30.54 -11.39
C SER A 330 22.62 -29.02 -11.60
N GLY A 331 22.13 -28.30 -10.58
CA GLY A 331 22.00 -26.84 -10.62
C GLY A 331 20.84 -26.31 -11.47
N LYS A 332 19.88 -27.15 -11.89
CA LYS A 332 18.66 -26.73 -12.61
C LYS A 332 17.42 -27.07 -11.81
N THR A 333 16.57 -26.07 -11.58
CA THR A 333 15.25 -26.27 -10.96
C THR A 333 14.18 -26.49 -12.02
N THR A 334 13.31 -27.47 -11.79
CA THR A 334 12.11 -27.72 -12.59
C THR A 334 10.89 -27.75 -11.67
N ILE A 335 9.93 -26.91 -11.97
CA ILE A 335 8.66 -26.76 -11.26
C ILE A 335 7.56 -27.25 -12.19
N GLN A 336 6.73 -28.16 -11.71
CA GLN A 336 5.58 -28.70 -12.43
C GLN A 336 4.34 -28.50 -11.58
N GLY A 337 3.27 -28.11 -12.24
CA GLY A 337 2.01 -27.82 -11.59
C GLY A 337 0.86 -27.79 -12.57
N GLN A 338 -0.29 -27.35 -12.08
CA GLN A 338 -1.49 -27.15 -12.87
C GLN A 338 -2.28 -25.95 -12.36
N LEU A 339 -3.10 -25.39 -13.23
CA LEU A 339 -4.16 -24.44 -12.90
C LEU A 339 -5.46 -25.02 -13.44
N ASP A 340 -6.48 -25.12 -12.59
CA ASP A 340 -7.87 -25.30 -13.01
C ASP A 340 -8.53 -23.93 -12.90
N SER A 341 -9.04 -23.39 -14.01
CA SER A 341 -9.72 -22.09 -14.02
C SER A 341 -10.68 -22.04 -15.21
N ILE A 342 -11.20 -20.85 -15.54
CA ILE A 342 -12.27 -20.68 -16.52
C ILE A 342 -11.95 -21.42 -17.83
N PRO A 343 -12.83 -22.33 -18.27
CA PRO A 343 -12.61 -23.09 -19.49
C PRO A 343 -12.56 -22.23 -20.75
N LYS A 344 -11.82 -22.72 -21.75
CA LYS A 344 -11.88 -22.19 -23.11
C LYS A 344 -13.22 -22.57 -23.75
N LEU A 345 -14.20 -21.67 -23.70
CA LEU A 345 -15.51 -21.83 -24.33
C LEU A 345 -15.62 -21.02 -25.63
N ASP A 346 -16.29 -21.59 -26.64
CA ASP A 346 -16.64 -20.92 -27.91
C ASP A 346 -15.48 -20.19 -28.61
N GLY A 347 -14.27 -20.72 -28.49
CA GLY A 347 -13.07 -20.14 -29.08
C GLY A 347 -12.44 -18.98 -28.29
N VAL A 348 -13.05 -18.55 -27.18
CA VAL A 348 -12.51 -17.51 -26.29
C VAL A 348 -11.36 -18.09 -25.47
N VAL A 349 -10.14 -17.66 -25.81
CA VAL A 349 -8.90 -18.08 -25.16
C VAL A 349 -8.78 -17.40 -23.80
N GLN A 350 -8.73 -18.18 -22.72
CA GLN A 350 -8.40 -17.67 -21.39
C GLN A 350 -6.90 -17.81 -21.14
N THR A 351 -6.23 -16.69 -20.87
CA THR A 351 -4.78 -16.65 -20.62
C THR A 351 -4.51 -16.20 -19.20
N TYR A 352 -3.55 -16.86 -18.55
CA TYR A 352 -3.15 -16.59 -17.19
C TYR A 352 -1.65 -16.44 -17.10
N THR A 353 -1.18 -15.48 -16.31
CA THR A 353 0.22 -15.37 -15.90
C THR A 353 0.39 -16.07 -14.58
N ILE A 354 1.24 -17.10 -14.54
CA ILE A 354 1.64 -17.76 -13.29
C ILE A 354 2.93 -17.12 -12.81
N GLU A 355 2.92 -16.52 -11.63
CA GLU A 355 4.10 -15.92 -11.02
C GLU A 355 4.66 -16.82 -9.92
N PHE A 356 5.98 -16.97 -9.85
CA PHE A 356 6.65 -17.89 -8.93
C PHE A 356 7.52 -17.15 -7.92
N TYR A 357 7.39 -17.54 -6.66
CA TYR A 357 8.01 -16.87 -5.53
C TYR A 357 8.76 -17.87 -4.65
N SER A 358 9.91 -17.45 -4.12
CA SER A 358 10.52 -18.21 -3.03
C SER A 358 9.81 -17.84 -1.74
N ASN A 359 9.44 -18.83 -0.96
CA ASN A 359 8.93 -18.66 0.38
C ASN A 359 9.88 -19.33 1.40
N PRO A 360 10.53 -18.59 2.31
CA PRO A 360 11.37 -19.20 3.32
C PRO A 360 10.61 -19.73 4.55
N GLN A 361 9.34 -19.36 4.74
CA GLN A 361 8.59 -19.63 5.98
C GLN A 361 7.55 -20.76 5.86
N ASP A 362 7.46 -21.43 4.70
CA ASP A 362 6.47 -22.51 4.46
C ASP A 362 5.01 -22.08 4.74
N THR A 363 4.70 -20.83 4.39
CA THR A 363 3.38 -20.19 4.49
C THR A 363 2.71 -20.02 3.11
N ASN A 364 1.49 -19.48 3.06
CA ASN A 364 0.84 -19.09 1.81
C ASN A 364 1.21 -17.63 1.46
N GLU A 365 2.51 -17.40 1.30
CA GLU A 365 3.11 -16.09 1.04
C GLU A 365 4.21 -16.20 -0.02
N GLY A 366 4.70 -15.07 -0.53
CA GLY A 366 5.72 -15.01 -1.58
C GLY A 366 6.75 -13.91 -1.34
N LYS A 367 7.92 -14.26 -0.78
CA LYS A 367 8.94 -13.26 -0.41
C LYS A 367 9.69 -12.70 -1.61
N LYS A 368 10.14 -13.55 -2.53
CA LYS A 368 10.98 -13.11 -3.66
C LYS A 368 10.47 -13.69 -4.95
N PHE A 369 9.92 -12.82 -5.79
CA PHE A 369 9.63 -13.12 -7.19
C PHE A 369 10.90 -13.58 -7.92
N PHE A 370 10.80 -14.68 -8.67
CA PHE A 370 11.93 -15.17 -9.46
C PHE A 370 11.58 -15.57 -10.89
N GLY A 371 10.32 -15.36 -11.31
CA GLY A 371 9.91 -15.47 -12.70
C GLY A 371 8.44 -15.82 -12.86
N GLU A 372 8.02 -15.84 -14.11
CA GLU A 372 6.62 -16.04 -14.49
C GLU A 372 6.49 -16.94 -15.72
N LYS A 373 5.27 -17.41 -15.97
CA LYS A 373 4.92 -18.16 -17.17
C LYS A 373 3.48 -17.92 -17.57
N SER A 374 3.24 -17.51 -18.82
CA SER A 374 1.90 -17.48 -19.37
C SER A 374 1.41 -18.88 -19.76
N ILE A 375 0.15 -19.18 -19.44
CA ILE A 375 -0.54 -20.41 -19.80
C ILE A 375 -1.93 -20.10 -20.37
N THR A 376 -2.51 -21.08 -21.05
CA THR A 376 -3.87 -21.01 -21.60
C THR A 376 -4.64 -22.25 -21.17
N THR A 377 -5.83 -22.06 -20.60
CA THR A 377 -6.69 -23.17 -20.16
C THR A 377 -7.22 -23.96 -21.37
N SER A 378 -7.52 -25.24 -21.16
CA SER A 378 -8.17 -26.09 -22.16
C SER A 378 -9.70 -25.98 -22.06
N VAL A 379 -10.39 -26.76 -22.87
CA VAL A 379 -11.87 -26.81 -22.93
C VAL A 379 -12.52 -27.27 -21.63
N ASP A 380 -11.76 -27.88 -20.74
CA ASP A 380 -12.13 -28.33 -19.40
C ASP A 380 -11.59 -27.43 -18.30
N GLY A 381 -10.94 -26.29 -18.62
CA GLY A 381 -10.37 -25.38 -17.62
C GLY A 381 -8.97 -25.78 -17.11
N LEU A 382 -8.65 -27.08 -17.11
CA LEU A 382 -7.44 -27.60 -16.50
C LEU A 382 -6.20 -27.52 -17.40
N ARG A 383 -5.17 -26.79 -16.99
CA ARG A 383 -3.88 -26.74 -17.70
C ARG A 383 -2.69 -27.10 -16.82
N THR A 384 -1.92 -28.09 -17.26
CA THR A 384 -0.60 -28.38 -16.68
C THR A 384 0.47 -27.43 -17.21
N PHE A 385 1.48 -27.15 -16.39
CA PHE A 385 2.63 -26.34 -16.75
C PHE A 385 3.94 -26.93 -16.22
N THR A 386 5.03 -26.56 -16.90
CA THR A 386 6.40 -26.77 -16.43
C THR A 386 7.15 -25.45 -16.54
N PHE A 387 7.83 -25.04 -15.48
CA PHE A 387 8.65 -23.84 -15.43
C PHE A 387 10.06 -24.20 -14.94
N SER A 388 11.06 -23.59 -15.54
CA SER A 388 12.46 -23.70 -15.10
C SER A 388 12.99 -22.28 -14.91
N PRO A 389 13.18 -21.82 -13.66
CA PRO A 389 13.74 -20.49 -13.42
C PRO A 389 15.17 -20.41 -13.94
N THR A 390 15.61 -19.20 -14.28
CA THR A 390 16.98 -18.94 -14.75
C THR A 390 18.01 -19.17 -13.64
N THR A 391 17.63 -18.93 -12.39
CA THR A 391 18.44 -19.19 -11.21
C THR A 391 17.89 -20.41 -10.47
N ALA A 392 18.78 -21.32 -10.08
CA ALA A 392 18.40 -22.48 -9.29
C ALA A 392 17.85 -22.07 -7.92
N VAL A 393 16.73 -22.66 -7.55
CA VAL A 393 16.19 -22.60 -6.18
C VAL A 393 16.85 -23.71 -5.38
N SER A 394 17.36 -23.36 -4.19
CA SER A 394 18.12 -24.30 -3.37
C SER A 394 17.21 -25.41 -2.82
N VAL A 395 17.73 -26.64 -2.77
CA VAL A 395 17.03 -27.76 -2.12
C VAL A 395 16.71 -27.38 -0.67
N GLY A 396 15.47 -27.62 -0.26
CA GLY A 396 14.98 -27.27 1.07
C GLY A 396 14.22 -25.95 1.16
N GLN A 397 14.38 -25.03 0.19
CA GLN A 397 13.52 -23.83 0.10
C GLN A 397 12.11 -24.22 -0.36
N THR A 398 11.12 -23.39 -0.08
CA THR A 398 9.76 -23.59 -0.59
C THR A 398 9.41 -22.56 -1.66
N ILE A 399 8.49 -22.95 -2.52
CA ILE A 399 8.01 -22.17 -3.66
C ILE A 399 6.50 -22.02 -3.52
N THR A 400 6.01 -20.81 -3.75
CA THR A 400 4.60 -20.50 -3.91
C THR A 400 4.38 -19.87 -5.28
N ALA A 401 3.14 -19.83 -5.73
CA ALA A 401 2.76 -19.19 -6.98
C ALA A 401 1.39 -18.54 -6.89
N THR A 402 1.19 -17.48 -7.67
CA THR A 402 -0.12 -16.88 -7.95
C THR A 402 -0.45 -17.06 -9.43
N ALA A 403 -1.72 -16.92 -9.76
CA ALA A 403 -2.26 -16.84 -11.12
C ALA A 403 -3.02 -15.52 -11.28
N THR A 404 -2.72 -14.79 -12.35
CA THR A 404 -3.42 -13.56 -12.73
C THR A 404 -4.06 -13.74 -14.11
N ARG A 405 -5.37 -13.49 -14.21
CA ARG A 405 -6.10 -13.61 -15.48
C ARG A 405 -5.85 -12.40 -16.38
N ALA A 406 -5.33 -12.63 -17.57
CA ALA A 406 -4.85 -11.54 -18.44
C ALA A 406 -5.95 -10.59 -18.96
N SER A 407 -7.21 -11.03 -18.99
CA SER A 407 -8.32 -10.21 -19.51
C SER A 407 -9.00 -9.36 -18.44
N THR A 408 -8.93 -9.77 -17.18
CA THR A 408 -9.63 -9.10 -16.08
C THR A 408 -8.68 -8.54 -15.05
N HIS A 409 -7.42 -9.00 -14.98
CA HIS A 409 -6.42 -8.66 -13.96
C HIS A 409 -6.69 -9.26 -12.56
N ASP A 410 -7.68 -10.16 -12.46
CA ASP A 410 -7.96 -10.91 -11.24
C ASP A 410 -6.75 -11.75 -10.84
N THR A 411 -6.20 -11.50 -9.65
CA THR A 411 -5.10 -12.28 -9.08
C THR A 411 -5.62 -13.16 -7.96
N SER A 412 -5.22 -14.43 -8.00
CA SER A 412 -5.45 -15.43 -6.95
C SER A 412 -4.60 -15.21 -5.70
N GLU A 413 -5.00 -15.87 -4.62
CA GLU A 413 -4.14 -16.11 -3.47
C GLU A 413 -2.87 -16.90 -3.84
N PHE A 414 -1.90 -16.95 -2.91
CA PHE A 414 -0.74 -17.83 -3.07
C PHE A 414 -1.14 -19.31 -2.97
N SER A 415 -0.55 -20.13 -3.86
CA SER A 415 -0.56 -21.58 -3.75
C SER A 415 -0.04 -22.05 -2.39
N ALA A 416 -0.49 -23.22 -1.94
CA ALA A 416 0.20 -23.93 -0.86
C ALA A 416 1.70 -24.11 -1.18
N PRO A 417 2.59 -23.96 -0.20
CA PRO A 417 4.02 -23.97 -0.43
C PRO A 417 4.52 -25.36 -0.86
N ARG A 418 5.46 -25.37 -1.81
CA ARG A 418 6.12 -26.59 -2.29
C ARG A 418 7.60 -26.58 -2.00
N LYS A 419 8.04 -27.49 -1.15
CA LYS A 419 9.47 -27.69 -0.87
C LYS A 419 10.20 -28.24 -2.09
N VAL A 420 11.36 -27.65 -2.40
CA VAL A 420 12.27 -28.09 -3.45
C VAL A 420 13.04 -29.31 -2.97
N ALA A 421 12.87 -30.42 -3.67
CA ALA A 421 13.56 -31.68 -3.37
C ALA A 421 14.82 -31.88 -4.24
N ALA A 422 15.76 -32.67 -3.72
CA ALA A 422 16.75 -33.35 -4.56
C ALA A 422 16.09 -34.51 -5.31
N PHE A 423 16.73 -35.00 -6.36
CA PHE A 423 16.25 -36.19 -7.07
C PHE A 423 16.58 -37.48 -6.33
#